data_AF-A0A8J2PLM9-F1
#
_entry.id   AF-A0A8J2PLM9-F1
#
_cell.length_a   1.000
_cell.length_b   1.000
_cell.length_c   1.000
_cell.angle_alpha   90.00
_cell.angle_beta   90.00
_cell.angle_gamma   90.00
#
_symmetry.space_group_name_H-M   'P 1'
#
loop_
_entity.id
_entity.type
_entity.pdbx_description
1 polymer ?
#
loop_
_entity_poly.entity_id
_entity_poly.type
_entity_poly.pdbx_seq_one_letter_code
_entity_poly.pdbx_strand_id
1 'polypeptide(L)'
;MTPKFRKNLNPVQNKLENVPSLEEIRSWGESFDKLMRCTAGRKVFREFLKCEYSEENILFWLACEDLKKESKPELIEEKARLIYEDYISILSPKETWR
;
A
#
# COMPACT_ATOMS: atom_id res chain seq x y z
N MET A 1 -42.18 13.73 -30.30
CA MET A 1 -40.94 12.93 -30.37
C MET A 1 -39.75 13.87 -30.37
N THR A 2 -39.06 14.00 -29.25
CA THR A 2 -37.72 14.62 -29.17
C THR A 2 -36.91 13.81 -28.15
N PRO A 3 -35.70 13.32 -28.49
CA PRO A 3 -34.91 12.52 -27.56
C PRO A 3 -34.26 13.44 -26.53
N LYS A 4 -34.58 13.24 -25.25
CA LYS A 4 -33.79 13.82 -24.17
C LYS A 4 -32.46 13.06 -24.11
N PHE A 5 -31.43 13.63 -24.72
CA PHE A 5 -30.03 13.27 -24.45
C PHE A 5 -29.76 13.53 -22.96
N ARG A 6 -29.90 12.48 -22.12
CA ARG A 6 -29.29 12.47 -20.79
C ARG A 6 -27.78 12.58 -21.01
N LYS A 7 -27.22 13.73 -20.67
CA LYS A 7 -25.78 13.89 -20.48
C LYS A 7 -25.39 13.02 -19.27
N ASN A 8 -25.10 11.74 -19.51
CA ASN A 8 -24.32 10.95 -18.56
C ASN A 8 -22.87 11.42 -18.67
N LEU A 9 -22.56 12.49 -17.96
CA LEU A 9 -21.19 12.84 -17.61
C LEU A 9 -20.74 11.86 -16.52
N ASN A 10 -19.91 10.90 -16.92
CA ASN A 10 -19.09 10.04 -16.05
C ASN A 10 -18.07 10.91 -15.25
N PRO A 11 -17.11 10.33 -14.50
CA PRO A 11 -17.18 9.52 -13.29
C PRO A 11 -16.24 10.12 -12.22
N VAL A 12 -16.75 10.83 -11.19
CA VAL A 12 -15.86 11.40 -10.15
C VAL A 12 -16.48 11.30 -8.76
N GLN A 13 -16.98 10.11 -8.40
CA GLN A 13 -17.48 9.88 -7.03
C GLN A 13 -16.39 9.28 -6.10
N ASN A 14 -15.11 9.25 -6.47
CA ASN A 14 -14.10 8.66 -5.56
C ASN A 14 -12.68 9.25 -5.70
N LYS A 15 -12.49 10.52 -5.33
CA LYS A 15 -11.14 11.14 -5.22
C LYS A 15 -10.91 11.97 -3.95
N LEU A 16 -11.83 11.96 -2.99
CA LEU A 16 -11.76 12.82 -1.80
C LEU A 16 -11.67 12.05 -0.46
N GLU A 17 -11.57 10.73 -0.47
CA GLU A 17 -11.74 9.96 0.76
C GLU A 17 -10.54 9.88 1.71
N ASN A 18 -9.36 10.44 1.39
CA ASN A 18 -8.22 10.33 2.31
C ASN A 18 -7.19 11.46 2.11
N VAL A 19 -7.61 12.73 2.25
CA VAL A 19 -6.64 13.81 2.48
C VAL A 19 -6.44 13.90 4.00
N PRO A 20 -5.26 13.50 4.52
CA PRO A 20 -5.01 13.51 5.96
C PRO A 20 -5.00 14.96 6.46
N SER A 21 -5.51 15.17 7.67
CA SER A 21 -5.51 16.50 8.28
C SER A 21 -4.06 16.94 8.58
N LEU A 22 -3.83 18.24 8.74
CA LEU A 22 -2.50 18.75 9.12
C LEU A 22 -2.03 18.19 10.47
N GLU A 23 -2.96 17.91 11.38
CA GLU A 23 -2.68 17.26 12.66
C GLU A 23 -2.24 15.81 12.48
N GLU A 24 -2.93 15.06 11.59
CA GLU A 24 -2.57 13.69 11.25
C GLU A 24 -1.18 13.62 10.60
N ILE A 25 -0.89 14.52 9.66
CA ILE A 25 0.44 14.62 9.02
C ILE A 25 1.53 14.91 10.05
N ARG A 26 1.29 15.83 11.00
CA ARG A 26 2.23 16.12 12.08
C ARG A 26 2.47 14.88 12.97
N SER A 27 1.41 14.13 13.25
CA SER A 27 1.48 12.93 14.08
C SER A 27 2.33 11.82 13.47
N TRP A 28 2.52 11.80 12.13
CA TRP A 28 3.38 10.83 11.46
C TRP A 28 4.85 10.98 11.86
N GLY A 29 5.30 12.20 12.13
CA GLY A 29 6.67 12.47 12.60
C GLY A 29 6.92 12.06 14.06
N GLU A 30 5.85 11.83 14.82
CA GLU A 30 5.93 11.39 16.22
C GLU A 30 6.03 9.88 16.36
N SER A 31 5.43 9.14 15.42
CA SER A 31 5.35 7.68 15.49
C SER A 31 5.17 7.06 14.11
N PHE A 32 6.05 6.11 13.80
CA PHE A 32 5.98 5.31 12.59
C PHE A 32 4.67 4.51 12.50
N ASP A 33 4.17 3.98 13.61
CA ASP A 33 2.88 3.29 13.65
C ASP A 33 1.71 4.18 13.22
N LYS A 34 1.72 5.47 13.59
CA LYS A 34 0.67 6.42 13.18
C LYS A 34 0.70 6.66 11.67
N LEU A 35 1.89 6.79 11.09
CA LEU A 35 2.08 6.89 9.63
C LEU A 35 1.55 5.65 8.91
N MET A 36 1.85 4.46 9.43
CA MET A 36 1.53 3.18 8.79
C MET A 36 0.06 2.79 8.91
N ARG A 37 -0.65 3.27 9.94
CA ARG A 37 -2.11 3.10 10.06
C ARG A 37 -2.88 3.93 9.03
N CYS A 38 -2.33 5.06 8.61
CA CYS A 38 -2.97 5.92 7.60
C CYS A 38 -2.73 5.40 6.18
N THR A 39 -3.79 5.28 5.37
CA THR A 39 -3.67 4.89 3.95
C THR A 39 -2.97 5.96 3.12
N ALA A 40 -3.18 7.25 3.44
CA ALA A 40 -2.46 8.34 2.78
C ALA A 40 -0.98 8.38 3.21
N GLY A 41 -0.70 8.16 4.50
CA GLY A 41 0.65 8.07 5.05
C GLY A 41 1.47 6.97 4.36
N ARG A 42 0.91 5.76 4.24
CA ARG A 42 1.53 4.65 3.50
C ARG A 42 1.85 4.99 2.04
N LYS A 43 0.98 5.73 1.35
CA LYS A 43 1.23 6.15 -0.04
C LYS A 43 2.39 7.14 -0.12
N VAL A 44 2.42 8.16 0.74
CA VAL A 44 3.51 9.14 0.77
C VAL A 44 4.84 8.46 1.13
N PHE A 45 4.82 7.58 2.13
CA PHE A 45 6.00 6.82 2.54
C PHE A 45 6.50 5.89 1.43
N ARG A 46 5.59 5.26 0.68
CA ARG A 46 5.93 4.46 -0.49
C ARG A 46 6.59 5.29 -1.60
N GLU A 47 6.08 6.48 -1.90
CA GLU A 47 6.71 7.37 -2.89
C GLU A 47 8.09 7.86 -2.42
N PHE A 48 8.25 8.13 -1.12
CA PHE A 48 9.56 8.43 -0.54
C PHE A 48 10.55 7.27 -0.74
N LEU A 49 10.14 6.04 -0.39
CA LEU A 49 10.99 4.86 -0.55
C LEU A 49 11.31 4.53 -2.02
N LYS A 50 10.43 4.86 -2.97
CA LYS A 50 10.73 4.76 -4.40
C LYS A 50 11.90 5.66 -4.81
N CYS A 51 11.96 6.87 -4.28
CA CYS A 51 13.08 7.78 -4.54
C CYS A 51 14.42 7.23 -4.03
N GLU A 52 14.38 6.42 -2.97
CA GLU A 52 15.55 5.75 -2.38
C GLU A 52 15.73 4.31 -2.88
N TYR A 53 15.05 3.91 -3.97
CA TYR A 53 15.05 2.54 -4.52
C TYR A 53 14.76 1.44 -3.48
N SER A 54 14.07 1.79 -2.39
CA SER A 54 13.82 0.95 -1.22
C SER A 54 12.31 0.66 -1.03
N GLU A 55 11.51 0.80 -2.10
CA GLU A 55 10.05 0.56 -2.09
C GLU A 55 9.70 -0.87 -1.62
N GLU A 56 10.64 -1.79 -1.75
CA GLU A 56 10.45 -3.20 -1.46
C GLU A 56 10.22 -3.45 0.03
N ASN A 57 10.77 -2.59 0.89
CA ASN A 57 10.58 -2.65 2.35
C ASN A 57 9.11 -2.42 2.75
N ILE A 58 8.43 -1.45 2.14
CA ILE A 58 7.02 -1.18 2.43
C ILE A 58 6.10 -2.24 1.80
N LEU A 59 6.48 -2.79 0.65
CA LEU A 59 5.73 -3.87 0.01
C LEU A 59 5.81 -5.17 0.82
N PHE A 60 6.99 -5.51 1.35
CA PHE A 60 7.17 -6.63 2.27
C PHE A 60 6.31 -6.48 3.53
N TRP A 61 6.31 -5.29 4.14
CA TRP A 61 5.49 -5.03 5.31
C TRP A 61 4.00 -5.19 5.00
N LEU A 62 3.52 -4.67 3.87
CA LEU A 62 2.12 -4.82 3.44
C LEU A 62 1.75 -6.29 3.20
N ALA A 63 2.64 -7.05 2.57
CA ALA A 63 2.42 -8.48 2.34
C ALA A 63 2.34 -9.27 3.66
N CYS A 64 3.19 -8.93 4.64
CA CYS A 64 3.13 -9.50 5.99
C CYS A 64 1.80 -9.15 6.69
N GLU A 65 1.35 -7.90 6.59
CA GLU A 65 0.08 -7.47 7.19
C GLU A 65 -1.14 -8.17 6.55
N ASP A 66 -1.08 -8.45 5.25
CA ASP A 66 -2.15 -9.19 4.55
C ASP A 66 -2.09 -10.69 4.83
N LEU A 67 -0.89 -11.26 5.06
CA LEU A 67 -0.73 -12.62 5.56
C LEU A 67 -1.33 -12.78 6.96
N LYS A 68 -1.10 -11.82 7.87
CA LYS A 68 -1.66 -11.84 9.25
C LYS A 68 -3.18 -11.81 9.30
N LYS A 69 -3.84 -11.23 8.29
CA LYS A 69 -5.32 -11.18 8.20
C LYS A 69 -5.91 -12.45 7.62
N GLU A 70 -5.11 -13.29 6.98
CA GLU A 70 -5.58 -14.54 6.39
C GLU A 70 -5.84 -15.57 7.50
N SER A 71 -6.94 -16.31 7.35
CA SER A 71 -7.35 -17.34 8.33
C SER A 71 -7.36 -18.74 7.72
N LYS A 72 -7.21 -18.84 6.39
CA LYS A 72 -7.17 -20.11 5.68
C LYS A 72 -5.74 -20.66 5.63
N PRO A 73 -5.47 -21.83 6.22
CA PRO A 73 -4.11 -22.36 6.32
C PRO A 73 -3.44 -22.58 4.96
N GLU A 74 -4.19 -23.03 3.94
CA GLU A 74 -3.67 -23.23 2.58
C GLU A 74 -3.21 -21.91 1.93
N LEU A 75 -3.97 -20.83 2.11
CA LEU A 75 -3.61 -19.51 1.57
C LEU A 75 -2.49 -18.86 2.38
N ILE A 76 -2.40 -19.14 3.69
CA ILE A 76 -1.29 -18.68 4.54
C ILE A 76 0.01 -19.32 4.04
N GLU A 77 0.02 -20.63 3.81
CA GLU A 77 1.19 -21.35 3.31
C GLU A 77 1.63 -20.81 1.94
N GLU A 78 0.70 -20.64 1.01
CA GLU A 78 1.02 -20.12 -0.33
C GLU A 78 1.54 -18.67 -0.28
N LYS A 79 0.89 -17.78 0.47
CA LYS A 79 1.34 -16.39 0.63
C LYS A 79 2.68 -16.31 1.37
N ALA A 80 2.91 -17.14 2.38
CA ALA A 80 4.18 -17.18 3.09
C ALA A 80 5.32 -17.62 2.18
N ARG A 81 5.09 -18.62 1.31
CA ARG A 81 6.06 -19.05 0.29
C ARG A 81 6.38 -17.92 -0.68
N LEU A 82 5.36 -17.21 -1.19
CA LEU A 82 5.56 -16.07 -2.09
C LEU A 82 6.34 -14.93 -1.43
N ILE A 83 6.01 -14.58 -0.18
CA ILE A 83 6.75 -13.55 0.57
C ILE A 83 8.22 -13.95 0.75
N TYR A 84 8.47 -15.22 1.04
CA TYR A 84 9.83 -15.73 1.17
C TYR A 84 10.59 -15.64 -0.15
N GLU A 85 10.00 -16.09 -1.26
CA GLU A 85 10.63 -16.04 -2.59
C GLU A 85 10.88 -14.61 -3.08
N ASP A 86 9.92 -13.71 -2.87
CA ASP A 86 9.97 -12.35 -3.40
C ASP A 86 10.84 -11.40 -2.56
N TYR A 87 10.95 -11.59 -1.24
CA TYR A 87 11.59 -10.59 -0.36
C TYR A 87 12.69 -11.13 0.56
N ILE A 88 12.77 -12.45 0.81
CA ILE A 88 13.73 -13.04 1.78
C ILE A 88 14.77 -13.93 1.08
N SER A 89 14.40 -14.56 -0.03
CA SER A 89 15.26 -15.48 -0.76
C SER A 89 16.51 -14.80 -1.28
N ILE A 90 17.65 -15.47 -1.11
CA ILE A 90 18.99 -15.08 -1.60
C ILE A 90 19.10 -14.97 -3.13
N LEU A 91 18.04 -15.32 -3.84
CA LEU A 91 17.92 -15.25 -5.29
C LEU A 91 16.86 -14.22 -5.71
N SER A 92 16.30 -13.47 -4.75
CA SER A 92 15.30 -12.46 -5.07
C SER A 92 15.94 -11.36 -5.91
N PRO A 93 15.34 -10.98 -7.06
CA PRO A 93 15.81 -9.83 -7.84
C PRO A 93 15.68 -8.50 -7.11
N LYS A 94 15.10 -8.51 -5.90
CA LYS A 94 14.91 -7.40 -4.95
C LYS A 94 16.04 -7.29 -3.90
N GLU A 95 17.08 -8.12 -3.98
CA GLU A 95 18.20 -8.03 -3.07
C GLU A 95 19.04 -6.76 -3.32
N THR A 96 18.93 -5.81 -2.39
CA THR A 96 19.74 -4.58 -2.39
C THR A 96 21.14 -4.87 -1.86
N TRP A 97 21.99 -5.48 -2.69
CA TRP A 97 23.43 -5.31 -2.56
C TRP A 97 23.88 -4.20 -3.50
N ARG A 98 23.76 -2.94 -3.03
CA ARG A 98 24.73 -1.88 -3.34
C ARG A 98 24.83 -0.90 -2.18
#